data_AF-A0A7C2K6U4-F1
#
_entry.id   AF-A0A7C2K6U4-F1
#
_cell.length_a   1.000
_cell.length_b   1.000
_cell.length_c   1.000
_cell.angle_alpha   90.00
_cell.angle_beta   90.00
_cell.angle_gamma   90.00
#
_symmetry.space_group_name_H-M   'P 1'
#
loop_
_entity.id
_entity.type
_entity.pdbx_description
1 polymer ?
#
loop_
_entity_poly.entity_id
_entity_poly.type
_entity_poly.pdbx_seq_one_letter_code
_entity_poly.pdbx_strand_id
1 'polypeptide(L)'
;MLLALILIVPIIAALLTLVNRRAAPWLTLATTLVVLGLAIAAALQVMASGPLVEVHGGFTLDALGALYLLLVAFVGVTASLYSIGYIEARHREAGRVAPRYRQYYTLFNLFLVSMLAVPLLTSLAVMWIAIELTTIFSAFLVAYEDRAEALEAAWKYVVLTTMGAMIALLGILVLYYGVHRAGQPPSWAGLVAAAPHMPPAVMLT
;
A
#
# COMPACT_ATOMS: atom_id res chain seq x y z
N MET A 1 3.50 -15.89 10.45
CA MET A 1 4.53 -14.86 10.67
C MET A 1 5.06 -14.25 9.36
N LEU A 2 4.99 -14.97 8.23
CA LEU A 2 5.47 -14.49 6.94
C LEU A 2 4.75 -13.23 6.46
N LEU A 3 3.43 -13.13 6.63
CA LEU A 3 2.63 -12.00 6.14
C LEU A 3 2.97 -10.72 6.91
N ALA A 4 3.15 -10.82 8.24
CA ALA A 4 3.59 -9.69 9.05
C ALA A 4 4.98 -9.19 8.65
N LEU A 5 5.91 -10.09 8.29
CA LEU A 5 7.26 -9.71 7.85
C LEU A 5 7.26 -8.86 6.58
N ILE A 6 6.34 -9.12 5.64
CA ILE A 6 6.19 -8.33 4.41
C ILE A 6 5.94 -6.84 4.72
N LEU A 7 5.26 -6.53 5.83
CA LEU A 7 4.99 -5.16 6.26
C LEU A 7 6.08 -4.61 7.19
N ILE A 8 6.57 -5.42 8.11
CA ILE A 8 7.57 -4.99 9.11
C ILE A 8 8.89 -4.59 8.44
N VAL A 9 9.35 -5.33 7.43
CA VAL A 9 10.61 -5.06 6.73
C VAL A 9 10.66 -3.64 6.14
N PRO A 10 9.68 -3.20 5.31
CA PRO A 10 9.68 -1.84 4.77
C PRO A 10 9.35 -0.76 5.82
N ILE A 11 8.64 -1.06 6.91
CA ILE A 11 8.48 -0.11 8.03
C ILE A 11 9.84 0.16 8.69
N ILE A 12 10.61 -0.88 8.99
CA ILE A 12 11.95 -0.73 9.57
C ILE A 12 12.85 0.04 8.60
N ALA A 13 12.79 -0.25 7.30
CA ALA A 13 13.52 0.51 6.29
C ALA A 13 13.15 1.99 6.27
N ALA A 14 11.85 2.33 6.37
CA ALA A 14 11.41 3.72 6.46
C ALA A 14 12.01 4.44 7.69
N LEU A 15 12.08 3.77 8.85
CA LEU A 15 12.70 4.32 10.06
C LEU A 15 14.23 4.46 9.93
N LEU A 16 14.89 3.48 9.33
CA LEU A 16 16.34 3.49 9.15
C LEU A 16 16.79 4.53 8.10
N THR A 17 16.01 4.74 7.04
CA THR A 17 16.27 5.79 6.03
C THR A 17 16.16 7.20 6.59
N LEU A 18 15.34 7.42 7.64
CA LEU A 18 15.29 8.70 8.38
C LEU A 18 16.62 9.02 9.09
N VAL A 19 17.28 7.98 9.62
CA VAL A 19 18.53 8.11 10.40
C VAL A 19 19.76 8.10 9.49
N ASN A 20 19.90 7.10 8.62
CA ASN A 20 21.10 6.90 7.79
C ASN A 20 20.85 7.24 6.31
N ARG A 21 21.13 8.50 5.97
CA ARG A 21 20.78 9.10 4.68
C ARG A 21 21.67 8.68 3.52
N ARG A 22 22.96 8.40 3.78
CA ARG A 22 23.91 7.96 2.74
C ARG A 22 23.58 6.55 2.27
N ALA A 23 23.10 5.71 3.19
CA ALA A 23 22.69 4.34 2.88
C ALA A 23 21.24 4.25 2.38
N ALA A 24 20.45 5.32 2.43
CA ALA A 24 19.01 5.25 2.16
C ALA A 24 18.61 4.66 0.79
N PRO A 25 19.30 4.98 -0.32
CA PRO A 25 19.01 4.37 -1.62
C PRO A 25 19.25 2.85 -1.61
N TRP A 26 20.42 2.44 -1.12
CA TRP A 26 20.82 1.03 -1.05
C TRP A 26 19.97 0.22 -0.07
N LEU A 27 19.60 0.82 1.06
CA LEU A 27 18.72 0.22 2.05
C LEU A 27 17.33 0.00 1.45
N THR A 28 16.80 0.97 0.70
CA THR A 28 15.50 0.84 0.04
C THR A 28 15.52 -0.26 -1.01
N LEU A 29 16.58 -0.32 -1.82
CA LEU A 29 16.75 -1.40 -2.81
C LEU A 29 16.88 -2.78 -2.13
N ALA A 30 17.67 -2.90 -1.06
CA ALA A 30 17.77 -4.15 -0.32
C ALA A 30 16.42 -4.57 0.27
N THR A 31 15.66 -3.60 0.78
CA THR A 31 14.32 -3.81 1.33
C THR A 31 13.35 -4.30 0.27
N THR A 32 13.29 -3.68 -0.91
CA THR A 32 12.40 -4.10 -2.00
C THR A 32 12.75 -5.49 -2.51
N LEU A 33 14.04 -5.85 -2.58
CA LEU A 33 14.48 -7.21 -2.92
C LEU A 33 14.06 -8.25 -1.88
N VAL A 34 14.19 -7.93 -0.58
CA VAL A 34 13.72 -8.81 0.50
C VAL A 34 12.20 -8.97 0.42
N VAL A 35 11.45 -7.88 0.24
CA VAL A 35 10.00 -7.91 0.08
C VAL A 35 9.60 -8.77 -1.12
N LEU A 36 10.30 -8.66 -2.26
CA LEU A 36 10.05 -9.52 -3.43
C LEU A 36 10.28 -11.00 -3.11
N GLY A 37 11.37 -11.33 -2.41
CA GLY A 37 11.62 -12.70 -1.94
C GLY A 37 10.51 -13.22 -1.02
N LEU A 38 10.05 -12.40 -0.08
CA LEU A 38 8.94 -12.75 0.81
C LEU A 38 7.61 -12.90 0.05
N ALA A 39 7.33 -12.05 -0.94
CA ALA A 39 6.14 -12.12 -1.79
C ALA A 39 6.14 -13.39 -2.64
N ILE A 40 7.29 -13.78 -3.21
CA ILE A 40 7.46 -15.05 -3.93
C ILE A 40 7.22 -16.23 -2.98
N ALA A 41 7.83 -16.22 -1.79
CA ALA A 41 7.63 -17.28 -0.80
C ALA A 41 6.15 -17.40 -0.39
N ALA A 42 5.46 -16.27 -0.18
CA ALA A 42 4.04 -16.25 0.16
C ALA A 42 3.18 -16.79 -0.99
N ALA A 43 3.47 -16.39 -2.25
CA ALA A 43 2.76 -16.89 -3.42
C ALA A 43 2.94 -18.40 -3.62
N LEU A 44 4.15 -18.93 -3.43
CA LEU A 44 4.42 -20.36 -3.49
C LEU A 44 3.67 -21.13 -2.41
N GLN A 45 3.60 -20.60 -1.18
CA GLN A 45 2.82 -21.20 -0.10
C GLN A 45 1.32 -21.19 -0.40
N VAL A 46 0.78 -20.08 -0.94
CA VAL A 46 -0.62 -20.01 -1.36
C VAL A 46 -0.93 -21.04 -2.45
N MET A 47 -0.03 -21.23 -3.41
CA MET A 47 -0.19 -22.22 -4.47
C MET A 47 -0.11 -23.67 -3.96
N ALA A 48 0.71 -23.93 -2.94
CA ALA A 48 0.90 -25.27 -2.39
C ALA A 48 -0.16 -25.68 -1.35
N SER A 49 -0.66 -24.73 -0.56
CA SER A 49 -1.47 -25.02 0.64
C SER A 49 -2.82 -24.30 0.67
N GLY A 50 -3.13 -23.49 -0.35
CA GLY A 50 -4.34 -22.65 -0.38
C GLY A 50 -4.15 -21.33 0.40
N PRO A 51 -5.25 -20.59 0.67
CA PRO A 51 -5.18 -19.28 1.30
C PRO A 51 -4.45 -19.31 2.65
N LEU A 52 -3.53 -18.37 2.86
CA LEU A 52 -2.80 -18.23 4.12
C LEU A 52 -3.61 -17.39 5.09
N VAL A 53 -3.79 -17.89 6.31
CA VAL A 53 -4.45 -17.17 7.40
C VAL A 53 -3.50 -17.17 8.60
N GLU A 54 -3.10 -15.98 9.07
CA GLU A 54 -2.27 -15.88 10.27
C GLU A 54 -3.09 -15.93 11.57
N VAL A 55 -2.43 -16.41 12.64
CA VAL A 55 -2.96 -16.96 13.90
C VAL A 55 -4.00 -16.13 14.67
N HIS A 56 -4.18 -14.85 14.35
CA HIS A 56 -5.22 -13.99 14.97
C HIS A 56 -6.28 -13.47 13.98
N GLY A 57 -6.31 -13.98 12.74
CA GLY A 57 -7.30 -13.60 11.72
C GLY A 57 -7.19 -12.16 11.20
N GLY A 58 -6.12 -11.44 11.56
CA GLY A 58 -5.88 -10.06 11.11
C GLY A 58 -5.26 -9.96 9.71
N PHE A 59 -4.56 -11.02 9.28
CA PHE A 59 -3.97 -11.12 7.95
C PHE A 59 -4.42 -12.37 7.22
N THR A 60 -4.87 -12.18 5.98
CA THR A 60 -5.32 -13.24 5.07
C THR A 60 -4.72 -12.98 3.70
N LEU A 61 -4.19 -14.01 3.05
CA LEU A 61 -3.67 -13.91 1.69
C LEU A 61 -4.25 -15.03 0.83
N ASP A 62 -5.02 -14.66 -0.17
CA ASP A 62 -5.55 -15.56 -1.20
C ASP A 62 -4.71 -15.50 -2.49
N ALA A 63 -5.12 -16.27 -3.51
CA ALA A 63 -4.39 -16.31 -4.79
C ALA A 63 -4.34 -14.95 -5.50
N LEU A 64 -5.41 -14.16 -5.40
CA LEU A 64 -5.48 -12.83 -6.00
C LEU A 64 -4.58 -11.83 -5.25
N GLY A 65 -4.62 -11.85 -3.92
CA GLY A 65 -3.74 -11.05 -3.09
C GLY A 65 -2.26 -11.41 -3.29
N ALA A 66 -1.94 -12.68 -3.50
CA ALA A 66 -0.58 -13.12 -3.82
C ALA A 66 -0.10 -12.55 -5.16
N LEU A 67 -0.94 -12.56 -6.19
CA LEU A 67 -0.64 -11.91 -7.47
C LEU A 67 -0.42 -10.41 -7.29
N TYR A 68 -1.28 -9.73 -6.54
CA TYR A 68 -1.14 -8.30 -6.24
C TYR A 68 0.19 -8.01 -5.55
N LEU A 69 0.56 -8.78 -4.51
CA LEU A 69 1.83 -8.63 -3.81
C LEU A 69 3.04 -8.79 -4.73
N LEU A 70 3.01 -9.77 -5.63
CA LEU A 70 4.09 -9.99 -6.60
C LEU A 70 4.26 -8.79 -7.54
N LEU A 71 3.17 -8.25 -8.06
CA LEU A 71 3.18 -7.09 -8.95
C LEU A 71 3.73 -5.86 -8.23
N VAL A 72 3.24 -5.57 -7.02
CA VAL A 72 3.70 -4.43 -6.22
C VAL A 72 5.17 -4.58 -5.84
N ALA A 73 5.60 -5.76 -5.40
CA ALA A 73 6.99 -6.00 -5.04
C ALA A 73 7.93 -5.87 -6.25
N PHE A 74 7.54 -6.41 -7.41
CA PHE A 74 8.31 -6.31 -8.64
C PHE A 74 8.47 -4.86 -9.10
N VAL A 75 7.36 -4.11 -9.16
CA VAL A 75 7.38 -2.68 -9.49
C VAL A 75 8.16 -1.88 -8.45
N GLY A 76 8.07 -2.25 -7.16
CA GLY A 76 8.85 -1.65 -6.09
C GLY A 76 10.35 -1.80 -6.30
N VAL A 77 10.82 -2.99 -6.73
CA VAL A 77 12.24 -3.22 -7.05
C VAL A 77 12.67 -2.36 -8.23
N THR A 78 11.95 -2.39 -9.35
CA THR A 78 12.33 -1.62 -10.55
C THR A 78 12.31 -0.11 -10.30
N ALA A 79 11.30 0.39 -9.59
CA ALA A 79 11.20 1.79 -9.19
C ALA A 79 12.34 2.18 -8.23
N SER A 80 12.66 1.34 -7.25
CA SER A 80 13.76 1.62 -6.31
C SER A 80 15.11 1.65 -7.02
N LEU A 81 15.38 0.72 -7.95
CA LEU A 81 16.61 0.68 -8.74
C LEU A 81 16.76 1.94 -9.60
N TYR A 82 15.70 2.35 -10.29
CA TYR A 82 15.70 3.58 -11.09
C TYR A 82 15.89 4.83 -10.23
N SER A 83 15.26 4.87 -9.06
CA SER A 83 15.29 6.04 -8.17
C SER A 83 16.70 6.40 -7.67
N ILE A 84 17.60 5.41 -7.55
CA ILE A 84 18.99 5.64 -7.11
C ILE A 84 19.67 6.65 -8.02
N GLY A 85 19.67 6.40 -9.33
CA GLY A 85 20.31 7.28 -10.30
C GLY A 85 19.53 8.57 -10.53
N TYR A 86 18.20 8.48 -10.60
CA TYR A 86 17.35 9.64 -10.88
C TYR A 86 17.41 10.70 -9.77
N ILE A 87 17.24 10.28 -8.51
CA ILE A 87 17.27 11.20 -7.36
C ILE A 87 18.68 11.72 -7.13
N GLU A 88 19.73 10.92 -7.36
CA GLU A 88 21.11 11.38 -7.25
C GLU A 88 21.48 12.42 -8.32
N ALA A 89 21.11 12.19 -9.59
CA ALA A 89 21.34 13.13 -10.67
C ALA A 89 20.66 14.48 -10.39
N ARG A 90 19.38 14.43 -9.99
CA ARG A 90 18.60 15.61 -9.64
C ARG A 90 19.16 16.35 -8.41
N HIS A 91 19.70 15.61 -7.44
CA HIS A 91 20.36 16.18 -6.27
C HIS A 91 21.60 17.00 -6.64
N ARG A 92 22.39 16.50 -7.61
CA ARG A 92 23.58 17.19 -8.12
C ARG A 92 23.22 18.46 -8.88
N GLU A 93 22.14 18.44 -9.68
CA GLU A 93 21.66 19.62 -10.43
C GLU A 93 21.14 20.74 -9.52
N ALA A 94 20.47 20.41 -8.42
CA ALA A 94 19.83 21.41 -7.56
C ALA A 94 20.83 22.24 -6.73
N GLY A 95 22.10 21.84 -6.61
CA GLY A 95 23.18 22.59 -5.95
C GLY A 95 23.02 22.83 -4.44
N ARG A 96 21.84 22.54 -3.85
CA ARG A 96 21.53 22.62 -2.42
C ARG A 96 20.65 21.43 -2.03
N VAL A 97 20.94 20.82 -0.89
CA VAL A 97 20.10 19.79 -0.27
C VAL A 97 18.81 20.46 0.21
N ALA A 98 17.78 20.57 -0.65
CA ALA A 98 16.47 21.01 -0.18
C ALA A 98 16.02 20.07 0.95
N PRO A 99 15.44 20.55 2.05
CA PRO A 99 14.99 19.70 3.16
C PRO A 99 14.06 18.56 2.72
N ARG A 100 13.29 18.77 1.64
CA ARG A 100 12.39 17.79 1.00
C ARG A 100 13.11 16.63 0.30
N TYR A 101 14.35 16.80 -0.19
CA TYR A 101 15.16 15.69 -0.73
C TYR A 101 15.39 14.56 0.28
N ARG A 102 15.29 14.89 1.56
CA ARG A 102 15.67 14.02 2.67
C ARG A 102 14.62 12.96 2.99
N GLN A 103 13.41 13.08 2.42
CA GLN A 103 12.27 12.24 2.79
C GLN A 103 11.81 11.30 1.66
N TYR A 104 12.37 11.39 0.44
CA TYR A 104 11.93 10.56 -0.69
C TYR A 104 11.94 9.07 -0.35
N TYR A 105 13.07 8.52 0.09
CA TYR A 105 13.19 7.09 0.39
C TYR A 105 12.33 6.67 1.59
N THR A 106 12.11 7.55 2.57
CA THR A 106 11.19 7.28 3.67
C THR A 106 9.75 7.20 3.17
N LEU A 107 9.32 8.19 2.38
CA LEU A 107 7.99 8.22 1.76
C LEU A 107 7.78 7.06 0.79
N PHE A 108 8.82 6.67 0.03
CA PHE A 108 8.80 5.51 -0.84
C PHE A 108 8.53 4.22 -0.06
N ASN A 109 9.27 4.00 1.04
CA ASN A 109 9.05 2.82 1.87
C ASN A 109 7.68 2.85 2.56
N LEU A 110 7.19 4.01 3.03
CA LEU A 110 5.84 4.15 3.59
C LEU A 110 4.74 3.90 2.55
N PHE A 111 4.92 4.41 1.33
CA PHE A 111 4.04 4.14 0.21
C PHE A 111 4.00 2.64 -0.12
N LEU A 112 5.17 1.99 -0.15
CA LEU A 112 5.28 0.55 -0.36
C LEU A 112 4.55 -0.24 0.75
N VAL A 113 4.73 0.13 2.02
CA VAL A 113 3.98 -0.47 3.14
C VAL A 113 2.48 -0.36 2.92
N SER A 114 1.99 0.83 2.57
CA SER A 114 0.55 1.05 2.37
C SER A 114 -0.02 0.18 1.24
N MET A 115 0.70 0.04 0.11
CA MET A 115 0.27 -0.82 -0.98
C MET A 115 0.29 -2.30 -0.59
N LEU A 116 1.34 -2.77 0.08
CA LEU A 116 1.45 -4.17 0.51
C LEU A 116 0.41 -4.56 1.56
N ALA A 117 -0.08 -3.60 2.36
CA ALA A 117 -1.08 -3.85 3.38
C ALA A 117 -2.48 -4.14 2.80
N VAL A 118 -2.83 -3.55 1.65
CA VAL A 118 -4.15 -3.71 1.02
C VAL A 118 -4.56 -5.17 0.83
N PRO A 119 -3.79 -6.05 0.16
CA PRO A 119 -4.18 -7.46 -0.05
C PRO A 119 -4.04 -8.33 1.21
N LEU A 120 -3.39 -7.83 2.27
CA LEU A 120 -3.10 -8.61 3.47
C LEU A 120 -4.19 -8.44 4.54
N LEU A 121 -4.86 -7.29 4.58
CA LEU A 121 -5.79 -6.94 5.65
C LEU A 121 -7.15 -7.61 5.49
N THR A 122 -7.56 -8.36 6.51
CA THR A 122 -8.84 -9.11 6.47
C THR A 122 -10.06 -8.23 6.71
N SER A 123 -9.92 -7.15 7.49
CA SER A 123 -11.01 -6.21 7.79
C SER A 123 -11.14 -5.15 6.71
N LEU A 124 -12.36 -4.97 6.20
CA LEU A 124 -12.65 -3.97 5.16
C LEU A 124 -12.34 -2.54 5.62
N ALA A 125 -12.63 -2.23 6.89
CA ALA A 125 -12.36 -0.91 7.45
C ALA A 125 -10.85 -0.63 7.52
N VAL A 126 -10.05 -1.61 7.94
CA VAL A 126 -8.59 -1.44 8.03
C VAL A 126 -7.94 -1.43 6.64
N MET A 127 -8.43 -2.27 5.72
CA MET A 127 -8.03 -2.25 4.31
C MET A 127 -8.30 -0.89 3.67
N TRP A 128 -9.47 -0.28 3.94
CA TRP A 128 -9.78 1.06 3.48
C TRP A 128 -8.79 2.10 3.98
N ILE A 129 -8.43 2.05 5.27
CA ILE A 129 -7.39 2.93 5.84
C ILE A 129 -6.06 2.73 5.09
N ALA A 130 -5.69 1.49 4.75
CA ALA A 130 -4.47 1.23 3.96
C ALA A 130 -4.56 1.85 2.55
N ILE A 131 -5.72 1.77 1.88
CA ILE A 131 -5.96 2.41 0.59
C ILE A 131 -5.78 3.94 0.71
N GLU A 132 -6.35 4.58 1.74
CA GLU A 132 -6.17 6.02 1.97
C GLU A 132 -4.72 6.38 2.29
N LEU A 133 -3.97 5.52 2.98
CA LEU A 133 -2.54 5.75 3.18
C LEU A 133 -1.78 5.76 1.84
N THR A 134 -2.17 4.96 0.85
CA THR A 134 -1.55 5.01 -0.48
C THR A 134 -1.76 6.36 -1.17
N THR A 135 -2.95 6.96 -1.03
CA THR A 135 -3.27 8.26 -1.64
C THR A 135 -2.55 9.40 -0.92
N ILE A 136 -2.45 9.34 0.41
CA ILE A 136 -1.71 10.31 1.22
C ILE A 136 -0.21 10.28 0.88
N PHE A 137 0.40 9.09 0.89
CA PHE A 137 1.83 8.97 0.59
C PHE A 137 2.15 9.27 -0.87
N SER A 138 1.28 8.92 -1.82
CA SER A 138 1.47 9.32 -3.22
C SER A 138 1.36 10.84 -3.39
N ALA A 139 0.42 11.50 -2.72
CA ALA A 139 0.29 12.95 -2.76
C ALA A 139 1.57 13.65 -2.24
N PHE A 140 2.16 13.15 -1.14
CA PHE A 140 3.45 13.65 -0.65
C PHE A 140 4.61 13.41 -1.63
N LEU A 141 4.61 12.27 -2.33
CA LEU A 141 5.60 11.97 -3.36
C LEU A 141 5.43 12.82 -4.63
N VAL A 142 4.21 13.18 -5.02
CA VAL A 142 3.95 14.08 -6.16
C VAL A 142 4.31 15.52 -5.79
N ALA A 143 3.96 15.97 -4.59
CA ALA A 143 4.33 17.28 -4.06
C ALA A 143 5.82 17.39 -3.67
N TYR A 144 6.63 16.42 -4.07
CA TYR A 144 8.07 16.38 -3.81
C TYR A 144 8.85 17.47 -4.57
N GLU A 145 8.43 17.83 -5.78
CA GLU A 145 9.06 18.94 -6.50
C GLU A 145 8.61 20.29 -5.95
N ASP A 146 9.59 21.11 -5.56
CA ASP A 146 9.39 22.46 -4.98
C ASP A 146 9.11 23.50 -6.08
N ARG A 147 8.18 23.17 -6.97
CA ARG A 147 7.72 24.00 -8.09
C ARG A 147 6.26 24.34 -7.89
N ALA A 148 5.88 25.59 -8.17
CA ALA A 148 4.49 26.03 -8.07
C ALA A 148 3.57 25.18 -8.95
N GLU A 149 4.06 24.77 -10.12
CA GLU A 149 3.35 23.91 -11.07
C GLU A 149 3.16 22.49 -10.51
N ALA A 150 4.14 21.95 -9.79
CA ALA A 150 4.06 20.63 -9.16
C ALA A 150 3.08 20.63 -7.98
N LEU A 151 3.03 21.72 -7.20
CA LEU A 151 2.07 21.88 -6.11
C LEU A 151 0.64 22.03 -6.64
N GLU A 152 0.45 22.77 -7.73
CA GLU A 152 -0.86 22.92 -8.38
C GLU A 152 -1.34 21.58 -8.95
N ALA A 153 -0.46 20.79 -9.57
CA ALA A 153 -0.76 19.45 -10.06
C ALA A 153 -1.09 18.48 -8.92
N ALA A 154 -0.30 18.48 -7.84
CA ALA A 154 -0.55 17.67 -6.66
C ALA A 154 -1.90 18.00 -6.00
N TRP A 155 -2.22 19.28 -5.87
CA TRP A 155 -3.52 19.72 -5.34
C TRP A 155 -4.69 19.25 -6.22
N LYS A 156 -4.58 19.41 -7.55
CA LYS A 156 -5.60 18.91 -8.49
C LYS A 156 -5.78 17.39 -8.37
N TYR A 157 -4.68 16.65 -8.25
CA TYR A 157 -4.70 15.21 -8.04
C TYR A 157 -5.40 14.83 -6.73
N VAL A 158 -5.05 15.48 -5.61
CA VAL A 158 -5.66 15.22 -4.29
C VAL A 158 -7.15 15.53 -4.29
N VAL A 159 -7.57 16.63 -4.90
CA VAL A 159 -9.01 16.97 -4.99
C VAL A 159 -9.77 15.91 -5.81
N LEU A 160 -9.21 15.48 -6.94
CA LEU A 160 -9.86 14.46 -7.78
C LEU A 160 -9.94 13.10 -7.07
N THR A 161 -8.86 12.67 -6.40
CA THR A 161 -8.82 11.38 -5.71
C THR A 161 -9.72 11.37 -4.48
N THR A 162 -9.77 12.46 -3.71
CA THR A 162 -10.65 12.55 -2.53
C THR A 162 -12.13 12.52 -2.89
N MET A 163 -12.55 13.11 -4.02
CA MET A 163 -13.93 12.97 -4.52
C MET A 163 -14.29 11.50 -4.80
N GLY A 164 -13.41 10.77 -5.49
CA GLY A 164 -13.59 9.34 -5.72
C GLY A 164 -13.59 8.53 -4.42
N ALA A 165 -12.73 8.91 -3.47
CA ALA A 165 -12.60 8.24 -2.19
C ALA A 165 -13.87 8.40 -1.33
N MET A 166 -14.51 9.56 -1.34
CA MET A 166 -15.80 9.77 -0.64
C MET A 166 -16.91 8.87 -1.18
N ILE A 167 -17.00 8.71 -2.50
CA ILE A 167 -17.99 7.82 -3.14
C ILE A 167 -17.69 6.35 -2.80
N ALA A 168 -16.42 5.94 -2.86
CA ALA A 168 -16.02 4.59 -2.50
C ALA A 168 -16.26 4.29 -1.01
N LEU A 169 -15.99 5.24 -0.11
CA LEU A 169 -16.30 5.12 1.31
C LEU A 169 -17.80 4.93 1.54
N LEU A 170 -18.66 5.68 0.83
CA LEU A 170 -20.10 5.49 0.90
C LEU A 170 -20.49 4.05 0.51
N GLY A 171 -19.92 3.52 -0.58
CA GLY A 171 -20.13 2.13 -0.99
C GLY A 171 -19.70 1.13 0.08
N ILE A 172 -18.54 1.33 0.71
CA ILE A 172 -18.04 0.48 1.81
C ILE A 172 -18.97 0.54 3.03
N LEU A 173 -19.50 1.71 3.37
CA LEU A 173 -20.46 1.87 4.47
C LEU A 173 -21.77 1.12 4.18
N VAL A 174 -22.24 1.17 2.94
CA VAL A 174 -23.43 0.41 2.49
C VAL A 174 -23.18 -1.10 2.60
N LEU A 175 -22.03 -1.58 2.14
CA LEU A 175 -21.63 -2.99 2.26
C LEU A 175 -21.49 -3.43 3.72
N TYR A 176 -20.86 -2.59 4.55
CA TYR A 176 -20.71 -2.83 5.99
C TYR A 176 -22.06 -2.97 6.68
N TYR A 177 -23.01 -2.10 6.32
CA TYR A 177 -24.39 -2.18 6.82
C TYR A 177 -25.08 -3.49 6.41
N GLY A 178 -24.91 -3.92 5.15
CA GLY A 178 -25.45 -5.20 4.65
C GLY A 178 -24.87 -6.41 5.39
N VAL A 179 -23.55 -6.43 5.61
CA VAL A 179 -22.86 -7.50 6.35
C VAL A 179 -23.31 -7.57 7.81
N HIS A 180 -23.45 -6.41 8.45
CA HIS A 180 -23.89 -6.33 9.84
C HIS A 180 -25.34 -6.80 10.00
N ARG A 181 -26.24 -6.42 9.06
CA ARG A 181 -27.62 -6.92 8.99
C ARG A 181 -27.70 -8.44 8.83
N ALA A 182 -26.75 -9.04 8.11
CA ALA A 182 -26.65 -10.49 7.93
C ALA A 182 -25.97 -11.24 9.09
N GLY A 183 -25.53 -10.52 10.15
CA GLY A 183 -24.84 -11.11 11.30
C GLY A 183 -23.43 -11.66 10.98
N GLN A 184 -22.83 -11.21 9.87
CA GLN A 184 -21.53 -11.67 9.41
C GLN A 184 -20.41 -10.70 9.85
N PRO A 185 -19.14 -11.16 9.96
CA PRO A 185 -18.02 -10.28 10.28
C PRO A 185 -17.72 -9.32 9.10
N PRO A 186 -17.23 -8.08 9.34
CA PRO A 186 -16.88 -7.11 8.31
C PRO A 186 -15.54 -7.44 7.63
N SER A 187 -15.46 -8.64 7.07
CA SER A 187 -14.34 -9.19 6.32
C SER A 187 -14.78 -9.58 4.91
N TRP A 188 -13.83 -9.87 4.04
CA TRP A 188 -14.13 -10.38 2.70
C TRP A 188 -14.96 -11.66 2.73
N ALA A 189 -14.61 -12.60 3.61
CA ALA A 189 -15.38 -13.83 3.80
C ALA A 189 -16.81 -13.55 4.31
N GLY A 190 -16.97 -12.59 5.21
CA GLY A 190 -18.29 -12.19 5.70
C GLY A 190 -19.14 -11.48 4.64
N LEU A 191 -18.54 -10.71 3.73
CA LEU A 191 -19.23 -10.16 2.56
C LEU A 191 -19.76 -11.26 1.65
N VAL A 192 -18.92 -12.24 1.32
CA VAL A 192 -19.31 -13.36 0.46
C VAL A 192 -20.43 -14.19 1.12
N ALA A 193 -20.36 -14.39 2.44
CA ALA A 193 -21.39 -15.09 3.20
C ALA A 193 -22.71 -14.28 3.33
N ALA A 194 -22.60 -12.95 3.44
CA ALA A 194 -23.76 -12.06 3.53
C ALA A 194 -24.43 -11.84 2.18
N ALA A 195 -23.70 -11.96 1.06
CA ALA A 195 -24.19 -11.65 -0.28
C ALA A 195 -25.54 -12.32 -0.59
N PRO A 196 -25.78 -13.63 -0.40
CA PRO A 196 -27.08 -14.24 -0.70
C PRO A 196 -28.27 -13.66 0.09
N HIS A 197 -28.01 -12.96 1.19
CA HIS A 197 -29.00 -12.44 2.12
C HIS A 197 -29.13 -10.90 2.06
N MET A 198 -28.33 -10.23 1.22
CA MET A 198 -28.42 -8.78 1.09
C MET A 198 -29.65 -8.38 0.26
N PRO A 199 -30.44 -7.38 0.71
CA PRO A 199 -31.61 -6.94 -0.04
C PRO A 199 -31.21 -6.43 -1.43
N PRO A 200 -32.01 -6.66 -2.49
CA PRO A 200 -31.68 -6.26 -3.86
C PRO A 200 -31.36 -4.77 -4.00
N ALA A 201 -31.99 -3.92 -3.18
CA ALA A 201 -31.74 -2.48 -3.13
C ALA A 201 -30.30 -2.10 -2.72
N VAL A 202 -29.55 -3.01 -2.09
CA VAL A 202 -28.14 -2.83 -1.71
C VAL A 202 -27.19 -3.35 -2.79
N MET A 203 -27.63 -4.27 -3.66
CA MET A 203 -26.83 -4.82 -4.76
C MET A 203 -27.03 -4.12 -6.11
N LEU A 204 -28.07 -3.29 -6.24
CA LEU A 204 -28.37 -2.56 -7.47
C LEU A 204 -27.70 -1.18 -7.47
N THR A 205 -26.37 -1.16 -7.58
CA THR A 205 -25.58 -0.02 -8.08
C THR A 205 -24.38 -0.53 -8.83
#